data_AF-A0A0S7YAN4-F1
#
_entry.id   AF-A0A0S7YAN4-F1
#
_cell.length_a   1.000
_cell.length_b   1.000
_cell.length_c   1.000
_cell.angle_alpha   90.00
_cell.angle_beta   90.00
_cell.angle_gamma   90.00
#
_symmetry.space_group_name_H-M   'P 1'
#
loop_
_entity.id
_entity.type
_entity.pdbx_description
1 polymer ?
#
loop_
_entity_poly.entity_id
_entity_poly.type
_entity_poly.pdbx_seq_one_letter_code
_entity_poly.pdbx_strand_id
1 'polypeptide(L)'
;MKKMLVVSLLMVLPWGALAQLGIQITNPLNATSFDAIINNVINFIFGLAVLLAPLMILIGGALFITSGGNISQVEQAKRMILWTIVGFTIILLSKGVLGIIKQLLGGR
;
A
#
# COMPACT_ATOMS: atom_id res chain seq x y z
N MET A 1 9.12 35.00 -51.28
CA MET A 1 8.01 34.13 -50.84
C MET A 1 8.47 32.92 -50.01
N LYS A 2 9.48 32.12 -50.44
CA LYS A 2 9.96 30.96 -49.66
C LYS A 2 10.47 31.28 -48.23
N LYS A 3 11.14 32.41 -48.03
CA LYS A 3 11.68 32.81 -46.71
C LYS A 3 10.59 33.14 -45.68
N MET A 4 9.41 33.60 -46.11
CA MET A 4 8.29 33.93 -45.20
C MET A 4 7.54 32.67 -44.73
N LEU A 5 7.47 31.63 -45.55
CA LEU A 5 6.92 30.33 -45.16
C LEU A 5 7.80 29.62 -44.12
N VAL A 6 9.13 29.74 -44.23
CA VAL A 6 10.07 29.14 -43.28
C VAL A 6 10.02 29.85 -41.92
N VAL A 7 9.82 31.17 -41.89
CA VAL A 7 9.68 31.94 -40.65
C VAL A 7 8.35 31.65 -39.95
N SER A 8 7.26 31.48 -40.71
CA SER A 8 5.97 31.04 -40.15
C SER A 8 6.05 29.60 -39.59
N LEU A 9 6.78 28.71 -40.26
CA LEU A 9 6.99 27.33 -39.80
C LEU A 9 7.86 27.27 -38.53
N LEU A 10 8.89 28.12 -38.42
CA LEU A 10 9.77 28.21 -37.24
C LEU A 10 9.10 28.87 -36.01
N MET A 11 8.06 29.69 -36.21
CA MET A 11 7.31 30.31 -35.10
C MET A 11 6.17 29.45 -34.56
N VAL A 12 5.72 28.43 -35.31
CA VAL A 12 4.64 27.50 -34.86
C VAL A 12 5.20 26.30 -34.09
N LEU A 13 6.43 25.88 -34.40
CA LEU A 13 7.12 24.77 -33.71
C LEU A 13 7.33 24.96 -32.20
N PRO A 14 7.64 26.16 -31.66
CA PRO A 14 7.87 26.34 -30.23
C PRO A 14 6.58 26.24 -29.40
N TRP A 15 5.41 26.50 -30.00
CA TRP A 15 4.14 26.52 -29.27
C TRP A 15 3.62 25.11 -28.98
N GLY A 16 3.83 24.16 -29.91
CA GLY A 16 3.47 22.76 -29.73
C GLY A 16 4.30 22.06 -28.65
N ALA A 17 5.56 22.48 -28.45
CA ALA A 17 6.44 21.93 -27.42
C ALA A 17 6.07 22.39 -26.00
N LEU A 18 5.46 23.58 -25.85
CA LEU A 18 5.00 24.08 -24.55
C LEU A 18 3.63 23.53 -24.15
N ALA A 19 2.82 23.05 -25.10
CA ALA A 19 1.53 22.41 -24.81
C ALA A 19 1.66 21.07 -24.06
N GLN A 20 2.85 20.47 -24.06
CA GLN A 20 3.12 19.22 -23.35
C GLN A 20 3.56 19.42 -21.89
N LEU A 21 3.70 20.67 -21.43
CA LEU A 21 3.80 21.00 -20.00
C LEU A 21 2.42 20.98 -19.33
N GLY A 22 1.57 20.03 -19.71
CA GLY A 22 0.49 19.63 -18.83
C GLY A 22 1.14 19.03 -17.60
N ILE A 23 0.97 19.67 -16.43
CA ILE A 23 1.23 19.01 -15.14
C ILE A 23 0.26 17.83 -15.11
N GLN A 24 0.73 16.68 -15.59
CA GLN A 24 0.03 15.43 -15.37
C GLN A 24 0.16 15.16 -13.89
N ILE A 25 -0.91 15.44 -13.15
CA ILE A 25 -1.09 14.92 -11.79
C ILE A 25 -1.21 13.40 -11.98
N THR A 26 -0.06 12.75 -12.09
CA THR A 26 0.03 11.29 -12.06
C THR A 26 -0.51 10.92 -10.70
N ASN A 27 -1.65 10.22 -10.67
CA ASN A 27 -2.27 9.81 -9.42
C ASN A 27 -1.18 9.06 -8.60
N PRO A 28 -0.72 9.61 -7.47
CA PRO A 28 0.35 8.99 -6.69
C PRO A 28 -0.07 7.63 -6.14
N LEU A 29 -1.38 7.33 -6.19
CA LEU A 29 -1.97 6.05 -5.81
C LEU A 29 -2.11 5.09 -7.00
N ASN A 30 -1.74 5.46 -8.23
CA ASN A 30 -1.86 4.65 -9.46
C ASN A 30 -3.20 3.89 -9.57
N ALA A 31 -4.28 4.47 -9.05
CA ALA A 31 -5.56 3.81 -8.94
C ALA A 31 -6.51 4.34 -10.00
N THR A 32 -6.87 3.48 -10.95
CA THR A 32 -7.82 3.76 -12.03
C THR A 32 -9.25 3.34 -11.67
N SER A 33 -9.46 2.69 -10.52
CA SER A 33 -10.75 2.18 -10.04
C SER A 33 -10.76 2.04 -8.52
N PHE A 34 -11.95 1.98 -7.91
CA PHE A 34 -12.14 1.84 -6.46
C PHE A 34 -11.41 0.60 -5.90
N ASP A 35 -11.38 -0.50 -6.66
CA ASP A 35 -10.63 -1.71 -6.33
C ASP A 35 -9.12 -1.50 -6.24
N ALA A 36 -8.55 -0.64 -7.10
CA ALA A 36 -7.12 -0.36 -7.09
C ALA A 36 -6.71 0.45 -5.85
N ILE A 37 -7.57 1.37 -5.40
CA ILE A 37 -7.38 2.12 -4.15
C ILE A 37 -7.34 1.14 -2.97
N ILE A 38 -8.33 0.25 -2.87
CA ILE A 38 -8.43 -0.74 -1.80
C ILE A 38 -7.20 -1.65 -1.80
N ASN A 39 -6.79 -2.17 -2.96
CA ASN A 39 -5.61 -3.04 -3.05
C ASN A 39 -4.33 -2.32 -2.61
N ASN A 40 -4.15 -1.04 -2.96
CA ASN A 40 -2.97 -0.27 -2.55
C ASN A 40 -2.95 0.03 -1.06
N VAL A 41 -4.09 0.36 -0.46
CA VAL A 41 -4.21 0.53 1.00
C VAL A 41 -3.89 -0.78 1.72
N ILE A 42 -4.46 -1.90 1.26
CA ILE A 42 -4.19 -3.22 1.84
C ILE A 42 -2.70 -3.57 1.71
N ASN A 43 -2.08 -3.32 0.55
CA ASN A 43 -0.66 -3.58 0.34
C ASN A 43 0.23 -2.73 1.27
N PHE A 44 -0.12 -1.47 1.48
CA PHE A 44 0.59 -0.59 2.40
C PHE A 44 0.49 -1.08 3.85
N ILE A 45 -0.72 -1.40 4.32
CA ILE A 45 -0.94 -1.94 5.66
C ILE A 45 -0.22 -3.28 5.82
N PHE A 46 -0.24 -4.14 4.80
CA PHE A 46 0.47 -5.41 4.80
C PHE A 46 1.99 -5.23 4.96
N GLY A 47 2.58 -4.29 4.22
CA GLY A 47 4.00 -3.97 4.34
C GLY A 47 4.38 -3.51 5.75
N LEU A 48 3.56 -2.63 6.36
CA LEU A 48 3.76 -2.21 7.74
C LEU A 48 3.58 -3.36 8.73
N ALA A 49 2.58 -4.21 8.53
CA ALA A 49 2.31 -5.33 9.43
C ALA A 49 3.41 -6.38 9.40
N VAL A 50 3.99 -6.69 8.24
CA VAL A 50 5.13 -7.64 8.14
C VAL A 50 6.35 -7.12 8.89
N LEU A 51 6.56 -5.80 8.94
CA LEU A 51 7.65 -5.21 9.69
C LEU A 51 7.35 -5.14 11.21
N LEU A 52 6.14 -4.73 11.59
CA LEU A 52 5.78 -4.48 12.99
C LEU A 52 5.38 -5.74 13.77
N ALA A 53 4.72 -6.71 13.12
CA ALA A 53 4.27 -7.94 13.79
C ALA A 53 5.39 -8.70 14.51
N PRO A 54 6.55 -9.01 13.87
CA PRO A 54 7.63 -9.70 14.58
C PRO A 54 8.20 -8.86 15.74
N LEU A 55 8.26 -7.53 15.62
CA LEU A 55 8.69 -6.66 16.71
C LEU A 55 7.74 -6.74 17.92
N MET A 56 6.44 -6.70 17.68
CA MET A 56 5.43 -6.82 18.73
C MET A 56 5.46 -8.21 19.40
N ILE A 57 5.70 -9.27 18.61
CA ILE A 57 5.89 -10.63 19.16
C ILE A 57 7.15 -10.69 20.02
N LEU A 58 8.26 -10.08 19.59
CA LEU A 58 9.49 -10.02 20.39
C LEU A 58 9.29 -9.27 21.70
N ILE A 59 8.60 -8.12 21.67
CA ILE A 59 8.30 -7.34 22.88
C ILE A 59 7.39 -8.15 23.82
N GLY A 60 6.33 -8.78 23.29
CA GLY A 60 5.44 -9.63 24.07
C GLY A 60 6.17 -10.86 24.65
N GLY A 61 7.05 -11.48 23.87
CA GLY A 61 7.87 -12.61 24.31
C GLY A 61 8.89 -12.21 25.37
N ALA A 62 9.55 -11.07 25.21
CA ALA A 62 10.45 -10.51 26.21
C ALA A 62 9.70 -10.21 27.51
N LEU A 63 8.53 -9.56 27.42
CA LEU A 63 7.68 -9.28 28.58
C LEU A 63 7.26 -10.57 29.28
N PHE A 64 6.91 -11.61 28.52
CA PHE A 64 6.54 -12.92 29.08
C PHE A 64 7.68 -13.54 29.91
N ILE A 65 8.92 -13.47 29.41
CA ILE A 65 10.10 -14.03 30.09
C ILE A 65 10.49 -13.18 31.30
N THR A 66 10.45 -11.84 31.18
CA THR A 66 10.87 -10.92 32.25
C THR A 66 9.82 -10.75 33.35
N SER A 67 8.59 -11.22 33.14
CA SER A 67 7.48 -11.09 34.10
C SER A 67 7.73 -11.75 35.47
N GLY A 68 8.69 -12.67 35.59
CA GLY A 68 9.14 -13.22 36.88
C GLY A 68 8.05 -13.87 37.75
N GLY A 69 6.94 -14.30 37.15
CA GLY A 69 5.79 -14.88 37.87
C GLY A 69 4.69 -13.89 38.27
N ASN A 70 4.80 -12.61 37.92
CA ASN A 70 3.70 -11.65 38.08
C ASN A 70 2.56 -11.98 37.10
N ILE A 71 1.44 -12.45 37.64
CA ILE A 71 0.26 -12.89 36.87
C ILE A 71 -0.24 -11.79 35.92
N SER A 72 -0.19 -10.53 36.34
CA SER A 72 -0.65 -9.38 35.53
C SER A 72 0.21 -9.17 34.29
N GLN A 73 1.54 -9.21 34.42
CA GLN A 73 2.46 -9.03 33.29
C GLN A 73 2.43 -10.21 32.33
N VAL A 74 2.31 -11.43 32.85
CA VAL A 74 2.16 -12.65 32.03
C VAL A 74 0.88 -12.59 31.20
N GLU A 75 -0.23 -12.18 31.80
CA GLU A 75 -1.51 -12.03 31.09
C GLU A 75 -1.44 -10.91 30.03
N GLN A 76 -0.78 -9.79 30.35
CA GLN A 76 -0.57 -8.70 29.40
C GLN A 76 0.28 -9.15 28.20
N ALA A 77 1.37 -9.87 28.44
CA ALA A 77 2.24 -10.42 27.39
C ALA A 77 1.48 -11.37 26.46
N LYS A 78 0.71 -12.30 27.04
CA LYS A 78 -0.15 -13.23 26.27
C LYS A 78 -1.16 -12.48 25.42
N ARG A 79 -1.86 -11.49 26.00
CA ARG A 79 -2.82 -10.66 25.25
C ARG A 79 -2.15 -9.93 24.10
N MET A 80 -0.98 -9.31 24.34
CA MET A 80 -0.23 -8.62 23.29
C MET A 80 0.10 -9.55 22.12
N ILE A 81 0.61 -10.76 22.40
CA ILE A 81 0.93 -11.75 21.37
C ILE A 81 -0.34 -12.20 20.63
N LEU A 82 -1.41 -12.51 21.36
CA LEU A 82 -2.69 -12.93 20.77
C LEU A 82 -3.26 -11.86 19.83
N TRP A 83 -3.32 -10.60 20.28
CA TRP A 83 -3.81 -9.51 19.45
C TRP A 83 -2.93 -9.26 18.22
N THR A 84 -1.61 -9.43 18.36
CA THR A 84 -0.68 -9.34 17.22
C THR A 84 -0.95 -10.45 16.20
N ILE A 85 -1.14 -11.69 16.65
CA ILE A 85 -1.44 -12.84 15.78
C ILE A 85 -2.80 -12.65 15.09
N VAL A 86 -3.83 -12.24 15.84
CA VAL A 86 -5.17 -12.01 15.30
C VAL A 86 -5.14 -10.90 14.25
N GLY A 87 -4.51 -9.76 14.55
CA GLY A 87 -4.36 -8.66 13.59
C GLY A 87 -3.62 -9.08 12.31
N PHE A 88 -2.51 -9.80 12.46
CA PHE A 88 -1.75 -10.31 11.32
C PHE A 88 -2.55 -11.32 10.49
N THR A 89 -3.31 -12.20 11.15
CA THR A 89 -4.19 -13.18 10.49
C THR A 89 -5.28 -12.50 9.67
N ILE A 90 -5.93 -11.46 10.21
CA ILE A 90 -6.95 -10.69 9.48
C ILE A 90 -6.35 -10.07 8.21
N ILE A 91 -5.14 -9.55 8.30
CA ILE A 91 -4.43 -8.94 7.16
C ILE A 91 -4.10 -9.99 6.08
N LEU A 92 -3.67 -11.19 6.48
CA LEU A 92 -3.46 -12.32 5.56
C LEU A 92 -4.76 -12.75 4.88
N LEU A 93 -5.83 -12.89 5.66
CA LEU A 93 -7.15 -13.26 5.15
C LEU A 93 -7.72 -12.20 4.20
N SER A 94 -7.47 -10.92 4.43
CA SER A 94 -7.92 -9.85 3.56
C SER A 94 -7.45 -10.05 2.12
N LYS A 95 -6.18 -10.42 1.90
CA LYS A 95 -5.68 -10.75 0.56
C LYS A 95 -6.19 -12.09 0.04
N GLY A 96 -6.24 -13.12 0.88
CA GLY A 96 -6.70 -14.44 0.50
C GLY A 96 -8.16 -14.46 0.02
N VAL A 97 -9.05 -13.82 0.78
CA VAL A 97 -10.48 -13.71 0.46
C VAL A 97 -10.70 -12.91 -0.82
N LEU A 98 -10.00 -11.78 -1.01
CA LEU A 98 -10.08 -11.01 -2.26
C LEU A 98 -9.59 -11.81 -3.47
N GLY A 99 -8.55 -12.63 -3.31
CA GLY A 99 -8.06 -13.53 -4.35
C GLY A 99 -9.13 -14.56 -4.76
N ILE A 100 -9.75 -15.21 -3.77
CA ILE A 100 -10.82 -16.19 -3.99
C ILE A 100 -12.03 -15.54 -4.68
N ILE A 101 -12.47 -14.38 -4.19
CA ILE A 101 -13.61 -13.66 -4.80
C ILE A 101 -13.31 -13.28 -6.25
N LYS A 102 -12.10 -12.76 -6.54
CA LYS A 102 -11.69 -12.45 -7.92
C LYS A 102 -11.64 -13.70 -8.80
N GLN A 103 -11.21 -14.83 -8.26
CA GLN A 103 -11.13 -16.09 -9.01
C GLN A 103 -12.52 -16.71 -9.28
N LEU A 104 -13.46 -16.54 -8.35
CA LEU A 104 -14.84 -17.01 -8.49
C LEU A 104 -15.68 -16.09 -9.38
N LEU A 105 -15.47 -14.77 -9.31
CA LEU A 105 -16.26 -13.78 -10.04
C LEU A 105 -15.64 -13.42 -11.41
N GLY A 106 -14.31 -13.54 -11.54
CA GLY A 106 -13.54 -13.31 -12.76
C GLY A 106 -13.24 -14.59 -13.54
N GLY A 107 -14.08 -15.62 -13.42
CA GLY A 107 -14.00 -16.87 -14.20
C GLY A 107 -14.30 -16.70 -15.71
N ARG A 108 -14.09 -15.50 -16.26
CA ARG A 108 -14.01 -15.12 -17.68
C ARG A 108 -13.08 -13.93 -17.82
#